data_AF-A0A844AHL1-F1
#
_entry.id   AF-A0A844AHL1-F1
#
_cell.length_a   1.000
_cell.length_b   1.000
_cell.length_c   1.000
_cell.angle_alpha   90.00
_cell.angle_beta   90.00
_cell.angle_gamma   90.00
#
_symmetry.space_group_name_H-M   'P 1'
#
loop_
_entity.id
_entity.type
_entity.pdbx_description
1 polymer ?
#
loop_
_entity_poly.entity_id
_entity_poly.type
_entity_poly.pdbx_seq_one_letter_code
_entity_poly.pdbx_strand_id
1 'polypeptide(L)'
;MMASVIPFLNFGPRKLSNVRSLAYTYDGLTAFTPFWAMAAIFSIAGDVYSLIGYKGPAYTILSWFVVLLSLLLLLYPRRTGILLALVAVSLLLYGLRLPVASNNKTITAVMNGAILLSAALLYLKTGGRAAIDRTAVYSQIRVVARALLAIMYFYGIFHKINTDFLDPSVSCAVGLYVPLARPFGLEDNLFGRNLAIYATFIIEAIAIVALYWKRYFAIGFILALVFHYVIPISAYSWYMDFSSLVFALYVLSIPVPASKQLYGISLEAANTLREQFGRVGTLVPGAVLMVFAVAVVMLLTLAYPEPTFDMVVHSVWILVWSVVGGVAMIVLTYVALQNLPCDNVSAPRPPAWVYVLPGLFFLSCLSPYLGLKTESSINMFSNLHTEGGETNHLLFSSPPYLFNYQNEVVKIVDSSEPYLVQQSRDGKYHILHEIKKQLRWKPEAWVTYVKDGETVTRATAATLADEMPSLLERKLLIFKLVDFSRPKVCTH
;
A
#
# COMPACT_ATOMS: atom_id res chain seq x y z
N MET A 1 -25.08 35.79 -20.86
CA MET A 1 -25.28 34.71 -19.86
C MET A 1 -24.05 34.68 -18.98
N MET A 2 -24.13 35.27 -17.79
CA MET A 2 -22.97 35.50 -16.92
C MET A 2 -22.60 34.25 -16.13
N ALA A 3 -21.30 33.98 -16.11
CA ALA A 3 -20.66 32.96 -15.29
C ALA A 3 -20.91 33.22 -13.80
N SER A 4 -21.55 32.28 -13.11
CA SER A 4 -21.70 32.32 -11.67
C SER A 4 -20.37 32.01 -11.00
N VAL A 5 -19.76 33.04 -10.41
CA VAL A 5 -18.57 32.96 -9.56
C VAL A 5 -18.86 32.10 -8.33
N ILE A 6 -17.97 31.15 -8.04
CA ILE A 6 -18.01 30.26 -6.88
C ILE A 6 -17.55 31.06 -5.65
N PRO A 7 -18.33 31.15 -4.55
CA PRO A 7 -17.84 31.76 -3.31
C PRO A 7 -17.09 30.70 -2.50
N PHE A 8 -15.76 30.77 -2.49
CA PHE A 8 -14.88 29.88 -1.72
C PHE A 8 -14.81 30.23 -0.22
N LEU A 9 -15.24 31.43 0.17
CA LEU A 9 -15.14 31.94 1.54
C LEU A 9 -16.41 32.77 1.84
N ASN A 10 -17.37 32.19 2.54
CA ASN A 10 -18.56 32.92 2.99
C ASN A 10 -18.74 32.65 4.49
N PHE A 11 -18.09 33.49 5.32
CA PHE A 11 -18.20 33.49 6.79
C PHE A 11 -19.30 34.44 7.29
N GLY A 12 -20.33 34.69 6.47
CA GLY A 12 -21.49 35.48 6.88
C GLY A 12 -22.62 34.60 7.43
N PRO A 13 -23.37 35.05 8.45
CA PRO A 13 -24.54 34.34 8.96
C PRO A 13 -25.68 34.45 7.92
N ARG A 14 -25.61 33.66 6.85
CA ARG A 14 -26.72 33.47 5.92
C ARG A 14 -27.57 32.29 6.37
N LYS A 15 -28.89 32.53 6.38
CA LYS A 15 -29.97 31.54 6.52
C LYS A 15 -29.49 30.14 6.16
N LEU A 16 -29.54 29.23 7.14
CA LEU A 16 -29.45 27.79 6.99
C LEU A 16 -30.24 27.38 5.74
N SER A 17 -29.57 27.31 4.59
CA SER A 17 -30.15 26.67 3.41
C SER A 17 -30.40 25.25 3.86
N ASN A 18 -31.66 24.82 3.89
CA ASN A 18 -32.06 23.47 4.29
C ASN A 18 -31.14 22.43 3.64
N VAL A 19 -30.10 22.00 4.37
CA VAL A 19 -29.15 20.97 3.94
C VAL A 19 -29.89 19.65 3.68
N ARG A 20 -31.07 19.51 4.29
CA ARG A 20 -32.05 18.42 4.11
C ARG A 20 -32.47 18.14 2.65
N SER A 21 -32.32 19.06 1.69
CA SER A 21 -32.87 18.84 0.33
C SER A 21 -31.90 18.21 -0.68
N LEU A 22 -30.62 18.00 -0.34
CA LEU A 22 -29.71 17.28 -1.24
C LEU A 22 -29.82 15.76 -0.98
N ALA A 23 -30.95 15.19 -1.40
CA ALA A 23 -31.11 13.75 -1.57
C ALA A 23 -30.16 13.28 -2.69
N TYR A 24 -28.92 13.03 -2.33
CA TYR A 24 -27.92 12.56 -3.28
C TYR A 24 -28.22 11.10 -3.63
N THR A 25 -28.36 10.84 -4.93
CA THR A 25 -28.48 9.49 -5.46
C THR A 25 -27.15 8.74 -5.26
N TYR A 26 -27.24 7.58 -4.59
CA TYR A 26 -26.10 6.67 -4.39
C TYR A 26 -25.47 6.27 -5.73
N ASP A 27 -24.14 6.40 -5.84
CA ASP A 27 -23.36 6.04 -7.04
C ASP A 27 -22.17 5.09 -6.77
N GLY A 28 -22.07 4.55 -5.54
CA GLY A 28 -21.00 3.66 -5.08
C GLY A 28 -19.63 4.33 -4.92
N LEU A 29 -19.19 5.13 -5.90
CA LEU A 29 -17.97 5.92 -5.81
C LEU A 29 -17.98 6.87 -4.61
N THR A 30 -19.11 7.47 -4.29
CA THR A 30 -19.22 8.39 -3.13
C THR A 30 -18.93 7.69 -1.80
N ALA A 31 -19.21 6.38 -1.68
CA ALA A 31 -18.86 5.60 -0.49
C ALA A 31 -17.37 5.23 -0.45
N PHE A 32 -16.76 5.00 -1.62
CA PHE A 32 -15.36 4.62 -1.77
C PHE A 32 -14.39 5.80 -1.61
N THR A 33 -14.71 6.97 -2.17
CA THR A 33 -13.78 8.10 -2.25
C THR A 33 -13.21 8.57 -0.90
N PRO A 34 -13.96 8.59 0.22
CA PRO A 34 -13.38 8.98 1.51
C PRO A 34 -12.32 7.99 1.99
N PHE A 35 -12.53 6.69 1.80
CA PHE A 35 -11.56 5.67 2.17
C PHE A 35 -10.29 5.76 1.30
N TRP A 36 -10.45 6.03 0.00
CA TRP A 36 -9.31 6.24 -0.90
C TRP A 36 -8.51 7.50 -0.53
N ALA A 37 -9.18 8.59 -0.18
CA ALA A 37 -8.54 9.81 0.31
C ALA A 37 -7.76 9.56 1.61
N MET A 38 -8.34 8.81 2.55
CA MET A 38 -7.65 8.44 3.79
C MET A 38 -6.43 7.53 3.52
N ALA A 39 -6.56 6.53 2.65
CA ALA A 39 -5.43 5.68 2.26
C ALA A 39 -4.29 6.49 1.62
N ALA A 40 -4.62 7.49 0.79
CA ALA A 40 -3.63 8.40 0.22
C ALA A 40 -2.93 9.25 1.29
N ILE A 41 -3.66 9.74 2.30
CA ILE A 41 -3.09 10.48 3.44
C ILE A 41 -2.13 9.59 4.23
N PHE A 42 -2.53 8.39 4.62
CA PHE A 42 -1.64 7.45 5.34
C PHE A 42 -0.41 7.04 4.51
N SER A 43 -0.55 6.94 3.18
CA SER A 43 0.57 6.64 2.28
C SER A 43 1.61 7.77 2.22
N ILE A 44 1.17 9.03 2.21
CA ILE A 44 2.08 10.19 2.23
C ILE A 44 2.65 10.43 3.63
N ALA A 45 1.87 10.16 4.68
CA ALA A 45 2.35 10.24 6.06
C ALA A 45 3.55 9.31 6.32
N GLY A 46 3.56 8.12 5.71
CA GLY A 46 4.70 7.20 5.73
C GLY A 46 5.92 7.65 4.90
N ASP A 47 5.85 8.83 4.29
CA ASP A 47 6.96 9.46 3.59
C ASP A 47 7.10 10.93 4.01
N VAL A 48 7.17 11.18 5.33
CA VAL A 48 7.28 12.52 5.92
C VAL A 48 8.42 13.35 5.33
N TYR A 49 9.55 12.72 4.99
CA TYR A 49 10.69 13.37 4.34
C TYR A 49 10.34 13.99 2.97
N SER A 50 9.33 13.45 2.28
CA SER A 50 8.81 14.08 1.05
C SER A 50 8.06 15.38 1.35
N LEU A 51 7.32 15.47 2.47
CA LEU A 51 6.54 16.64 2.86
C LEU A 51 7.41 17.81 3.32
N ILE A 52 8.57 17.53 3.92
CA ILE A 52 9.46 18.55 4.50
C ILE A 52 10.58 19.01 3.55
N GLY A 53 10.53 18.68 2.26
CA GLY A 53 11.51 19.20 1.29
C GLY A 53 12.73 18.31 1.03
N TYR A 54 12.98 17.28 1.84
CA TYR A 54 14.24 16.53 1.80
C TYR A 54 14.49 15.82 0.46
N LYS A 55 13.41 15.38 -0.22
CA LYS A 55 13.48 14.70 -1.52
C LYS A 55 13.46 15.66 -2.72
N GLY A 56 13.55 16.96 -2.48
CA GLY A 56 13.54 18.01 -3.50
C GLY A 56 12.14 18.59 -3.78
N PRO A 57 12.09 19.77 -4.43
CA PRO A 57 10.88 20.57 -4.54
C PRO A 57 9.75 19.89 -5.31
N ALA A 58 10.07 19.18 -6.39
CA ALA A 58 9.07 18.48 -7.20
C ALA A 58 8.32 17.41 -6.39
N TYR A 59 9.04 16.63 -5.58
CA TYR A 59 8.44 15.63 -4.69
C TYR A 59 7.56 16.29 -3.65
N THR A 60 8.04 17.34 -3.00
CA THR A 60 7.30 18.05 -1.96
C THR A 60 6.02 18.68 -2.48
N ILE A 61 6.09 19.34 -3.64
CA ILE A 61 4.91 19.91 -4.29
C ILE A 61 3.89 18.81 -4.58
N LEU A 62 4.29 17.71 -5.20
CA LEU A 62 3.37 16.60 -5.51
C LEU A 62 2.79 15.95 -4.25
N SER A 63 3.60 15.72 -3.20
CA SER A 63 3.13 15.19 -1.92
C SER A 63 2.07 16.09 -1.28
N TRP A 64 2.28 17.41 -1.26
CA TRP A 64 1.29 18.36 -0.76
C TRP A 64 0.04 18.44 -1.64
N PHE A 65 0.15 18.28 -2.96
CA PHE A 65 -1.02 18.14 -3.83
C PHE A 65 -1.83 16.88 -3.53
N VAL A 66 -1.18 15.75 -3.19
CA VAL A 66 -1.90 14.54 -2.74
C VAL A 66 -2.67 14.82 -1.45
N VAL A 67 -2.06 15.51 -0.47
CA VAL A 67 -2.74 15.91 0.77
C VAL A 67 -3.94 16.82 0.46
N LEU A 68 -3.72 17.89 -0.32
CA LEU A 68 -4.76 18.85 -0.69
C LEU A 68 -5.93 18.16 -1.40
N LEU A 69 -5.65 17.34 -2.41
CA LEU A 69 -6.68 16.65 -3.19
C LEU A 69 -7.43 15.62 -2.35
N SER A 70 -6.76 14.94 -1.41
CA SER A 70 -7.42 14.05 -0.44
C SER A 70 -8.38 14.82 0.47
N LEU A 71 -7.96 15.95 1.04
CA LEU A 71 -8.82 16.81 1.87
C LEU A 71 -10.01 17.35 1.07
N LEU A 72 -9.77 17.82 -0.16
CA LEU A 72 -10.83 18.25 -1.07
C LEU A 72 -11.78 17.11 -1.43
N LEU A 73 -11.29 15.88 -1.58
CA LEU A 73 -12.12 14.71 -1.88
C LEU A 73 -12.99 14.31 -0.69
N LEU A 74 -12.50 14.46 0.55
CA LEU A 74 -13.30 14.29 1.77
C LEU A 74 -14.43 15.33 1.87
N LEU A 75 -14.13 16.59 1.52
CA LEU A 75 -15.12 17.66 1.48
C LEU A 75 -16.15 17.48 0.34
N TYR A 76 -15.69 16.92 -0.79
CA TYR A 76 -16.45 16.82 -2.05
C TYR A 76 -16.41 15.42 -2.68
N PRO A 77 -16.92 14.37 -2.01
CA PRO A 77 -16.76 12.97 -2.45
C PRO A 77 -17.46 12.64 -3.77
N ARG A 78 -18.37 13.50 -4.24
CA ARG A 78 -19.06 13.35 -5.53
C ARG A 78 -18.29 13.94 -6.72
N ARG A 79 -17.24 14.72 -6.49
CA ARG A 79 -16.51 15.41 -7.57
C ARG A 79 -15.51 14.44 -8.21
N THR A 80 -15.93 13.78 -9.29
CA THR A 80 -15.08 12.85 -10.06
C THR A 80 -13.76 13.49 -10.48
N GLY A 81 -13.75 14.76 -10.87
CA GLY A 81 -12.52 15.47 -11.25
C GLY A 81 -11.46 15.51 -10.14
N ILE A 82 -11.88 15.63 -8.86
CA ILE A 82 -10.94 15.64 -7.72
C ILE A 82 -10.36 14.25 -7.51
N LEU A 83 -11.18 13.19 -7.61
CA LEU A 83 -10.69 11.81 -7.59
C LEU A 83 -9.68 11.56 -8.72
N LEU A 84 -10.00 11.95 -9.96
CA LEU A 84 -9.11 11.77 -11.11
C LEU A 84 -7.80 12.55 -10.95
N ALA A 85 -7.85 13.77 -10.42
CA ALA A 85 -6.66 14.54 -10.10
C ALA A 85 -5.83 13.86 -9.02
N LEU A 86 -6.44 13.38 -7.92
CA LEU A 86 -5.75 12.70 -6.82
C LEU A 86 -4.99 11.48 -7.32
N VAL A 87 -5.64 10.62 -8.12
CA VAL A 87 -5.01 9.40 -8.64
C VAL A 87 -3.92 9.71 -9.67
N ALA A 88 -4.10 10.75 -10.50
CA ALA A 88 -3.10 11.18 -11.48
C ALA A 88 -1.85 11.76 -10.80
N VAL A 89 -2.03 12.66 -9.83
CA VAL A 89 -0.91 13.23 -9.05
C VAL A 89 -0.18 12.15 -8.28
N SER A 90 -0.91 11.22 -7.67
CA SER A 90 -0.32 10.06 -6.98
C SER A 90 0.54 9.20 -7.92
N LEU A 91 0.06 8.94 -9.15
CA LEU A 91 0.82 8.20 -10.16
C LEU A 91 2.07 8.96 -10.64
N LEU A 92 1.97 10.28 -10.82
CA LEU A 92 3.13 11.11 -11.16
C LEU A 92 4.19 11.05 -10.06
N LEU A 93 3.77 11.19 -8.80
CA LEU A 93 4.65 11.07 -7.64
C LEU A 93 5.34 9.70 -7.59
N TYR A 94 4.59 8.61 -7.81
CA TYR A 94 5.17 7.26 -7.83
C TYR A 94 6.08 7.03 -9.05
N GLY A 95 5.75 7.61 -10.20
CA GLY A 95 6.56 7.54 -11.41
C GLY A 95 7.92 8.24 -11.27
N LEU A 96 7.95 9.38 -10.55
CA LEU A 96 9.19 10.03 -10.14
C LEU A 96 9.98 9.16 -9.16
N ARG A 97 9.28 8.53 -8.21
CA ARG A 97 9.88 7.65 -7.19
C ARG A 97 10.43 6.35 -7.74
N LEU A 98 10.05 5.93 -8.95
CA LEU A 98 10.51 4.66 -9.50
C LEU A 98 12.04 4.59 -9.53
N PRO A 99 12.62 3.48 -9.06
CA PRO A 99 11.90 2.24 -8.75
C PRO A 99 11.34 2.20 -7.30
N VAL A 100 10.15 1.61 -7.10
CA VAL A 100 9.45 1.60 -5.79
C VAL A 100 9.45 0.19 -5.20
N ALA A 101 10.14 0.01 -4.07
CA ALA A 101 10.19 -1.26 -3.32
C ALA A 101 8.87 -1.63 -2.63
N SER A 102 8.04 -0.64 -2.31
CA SER A 102 6.85 -0.84 -1.48
C SER A 102 5.70 -1.51 -2.24
N ASN A 103 5.25 -2.65 -1.70
CA ASN A 103 4.16 -3.46 -2.23
C ASN A 103 2.84 -2.69 -2.29
N ASN A 104 2.51 -1.95 -1.22
CA ASN A 104 1.30 -1.16 -1.14
C ASN A 104 1.28 -0.02 -2.17
N LYS A 105 2.39 0.69 -2.40
CA LYS A 105 2.49 1.73 -3.45
C LYS A 105 2.32 1.14 -4.85
N THR A 106 2.80 -0.08 -5.07
CA THR A 106 2.60 -0.80 -6.34
C THR A 106 1.12 -1.13 -6.56
N ILE A 107 0.43 -1.68 -5.55
CA ILE A 107 -1.02 -1.95 -5.63
C ILE A 107 -1.80 -0.64 -5.85
N THR A 108 -1.47 0.43 -5.12
CA THR A 108 -2.08 1.76 -5.30
C THR A 108 -1.85 2.29 -6.72
N ALA A 109 -0.67 2.12 -7.30
CA ALA A 109 -0.39 2.51 -8.67
C ALA A 109 -1.27 1.75 -9.67
N VAL A 110 -1.41 0.44 -9.53
CA VAL A 110 -2.27 -0.38 -10.40
C VAL A 110 -3.73 0.05 -10.27
N MET A 111 -4.21 0.27 -9.04
CA MET A 111 -5.58 0.74 -8.79
C MET A 111 -5.83 2.15 -9.35
N ASN A 112 -4.90 3.09 -9.14
CA ASN A 112 -4.97 4.44 -9.70
C ASN A 112 -5.00 4.40 -11.24
N GLY A 113 -4.15 3.57 -11.84
CA GLY A 113 -4.12 3.35 -13.29
C GLY A 113 -5.45 2.81 -13.81
N ALA A 114 -6.06 1.88 -13.09
CA ALA A 114 -7.37 1.35 -13.44
C ALA A 114 -8.51 2.37 -13.30
N ILE A 115 -8.47 3.24 -12.29
CA ILE A 115 -9.44 4.34 -12.14
C ILE A 115 -9.33 5.30 -13.34
N LEU A 116 -8.11 5.71 -13.70
CA LEU A 116 -7.88 6.58 -14.86
C LEU A 116 -8.29 5.90 -16.18
N LEU A 117 -7.93 4.64 -16.38
CA LEU A 117 -8.28 3.88 -17.58
C LEU A 117 -9.80 3.70 -17.71
N SER A 118 -10.49 3.37 -16.60
CA SER A 118 -11.96 3.31 -16.55
C SER A 118 -12.58 4.62 -17.02
N ALA A 119 -12.13 5.72 -16.42
CA ALA A 119 -12.63 7.06 -16.71
C ALA A 119 -12.36 7.48 -18.15
N ALA A 120 -11.14 7.23 -18.66
CA ALA A 120 -10.75 7.56 -20.02
C ALA A 120 -11.57 6.78 -21.06
N LEU A 121 -11.70 5.45 -20.91
CA LEU A 121 -12.47 4.63 -21.84
C LEU A 121 -13.95 5.02 -21.86
N LEU A 122 -14.55 5.31 -20.71
CA LEU A 122 -15.93 5.78 -20.63
C LEU A 122 -16.11 7.17 -21.23
N TYR A 123 -15.16 8.09 -21.01
CA TYR A 123 -15.18 9.42 -21.62
C TYR A 123 -15.10 9.33 -23.15
N LEU A 124 -14.16 8.53 -23.67
CA LEU A 124 -13.97 8.31 -25.11
C LEU A 124 -15.19 7.63 -25.76
N LYS A 125 -15.84 6.68 -25.08
CA LYS A 125 -17.06 6.02 -25.57
C LYS A 125 -18.21 7.01 -25.84
N THR A 126 -18.24 8.13 -25.14
CA THR A 126 -19.25 9.20 -25.33
C THR A 126 -18.81 10.29 -26.32
N GLY A 127 -17.69 10.07 -27.02
CA GLY A 127 -17.09 11.07 -27.90
C GLY A 127 -16.59 12.32 -27.17
N GLY A 128 -16.31 12.21 -25.86
CA GLY A 128 -15.88 13.32 -25.00
C GLY A 128 -16.94 14.37 -24.70
N ARG A 129 -18.19 14.13 -25.09
CA ARG A 129 -19.29 15.11 -24.98
C ARG A 129 -20.11 14.99 -23.69
N ALA A 130 -20.04 13.85 -23.01
CA ALA A 130 -20.82 13.58 -21.82
C ALA A 130 -19.95 13.53 -20.55
N ALA A 131 -20.59 13.81 -19.41
CA ALA A 131 -19.99 13.56 -18.11
C ALA A 131 -19.71 12.06 -17.93
N ILE A 132 -18.62 11.74 -17.23
CA ILE A 132 -18.21 10.36 -16.95
C ILE A 132 -19.30 9.68 -16.10
N ASP A 133 -19.80 8.53 -16.57
CA ASP A 133 -20.74 7.70 -15.82
C ASP A 133 -20.05 7.09 -14.59
N ARG A 134 -20.35 7.67 -13.42
CA ARG A 134 -19.81 7.28 -12.12
C ARG A 134 -20.20 5.85 -11.72
N THR A 135 -21.39 5.40 -12.10
CA THR A 135 -21.87 4.05 -11.78
C THR A 135 -21.13 3.01 -12.61
N ALA A 136 -20.87 3.32 -13.89
CA ALA A 136 -20.03 2.47 -14.74
C ALA A 136 -18.58 2.42 -14.23
N VAL A 137 -17.97 3.55 -13.86
CA VAL A 137 -16.63 3.58 -13.23
C VAL A 137 -16.63 2.71 -11.97
N TYR A 138 -17.58 2.92 -11.06
CA TYR A 138 -17.72 2.11 -9.85
C TYR A 138 -17.77 0.62 -10.17
N SER A 139 -18.61 0.21 -11.12
CA SER A 139 -18.74 -1.21 -11.49
C SER A 139 -17.43 -1.83 -12.00
N GLN A 140 -16.64 -1.09 -12.78
CA GLN A 140 -15.37 -1.54 -13.34
C GLN A 140 -14.29 -1.66 -12.27
N ILE A 141 -14.12 -0.63 -11.44
CA ILE A 141 -13.04 -0.61 -10.44
C ILE A 141 -13.27 -1.59 -9.28
N ARG A 142 -14.51 -2.03 -9.04
CA ARG A 142 -14.78 -3.10 -8.06
C ARG A 142 -14.19 -4.43 -8.49
N VAL A 143 -14.24 -4.74 -9.78
CA VAL A 143 -13.64 -5.97 -10.32
C VAL A 143 -12.13 -5.92 -10.15
N VAL A 144 -11.54 -4.76 -10.45
CA VAL A 144 -10.11 -4.52 -10.25
C VAL A 144 -9.73 -4.66 -8.78
N ALA A 145 -10.43 -3.99 -7.86
CA ALA A 145 -10.13 -4.06 -6.43
C ALA A 145 -10.20 -5.49 -5.87
N ARG A 146 -11.23 -6.26 -6.25
CA ARG A 146 -11.35 -7.68 -5.87
C ARG A 146 -10.22 -8.52 -6.43
N ALA A 147 -9.83 -8.29 -7.69
CA ALA A 147 -8.69 -8.98 -8.30
C ALA A 147 -7.38 -8.62 -7.57
N LEU A 148 -7.15 -7.34 -7.25
CA LEU A 148 -5.96 -6.90 -6.52
C LEU A 148 -5.88 -7.52 -5.12
N LEU A 149 -6.98 -7.56 -4.37
CA LEU A 149 -7.03 -8.25 -3.08
C LEU A 149 -6.75 -9.75 -3.23
N ALA A 150 -7.32 -10.42 -4.24
CA ALA A 150 -7.09 -11.83 -4.48
C ALA A 150 -5.62 -12.12 -4.84
N ILE A 151 -5.02 -11.30 -5.70
CA ILE A 151 -3.59 -11.39 -6.05
C ILE A 151 -2.73 -11.20 -4.80
N MET A 152 -3.04 -10.19 -4.00
CA MET A 152 -2.33 -9.90 -2.75
C MET A 152 -2.38 -11.08 -1.77
N TYR A 153 -3.56 -11.66 -1.51
CA TYR A 153 -3.68 -12.81 -0.62
C TYR A 153 -3.05 -14.08 -1.20
N PHE A 154 -3.18 -14.30 -2.51
CA PHE A 154 -2.54 -15.43 -3.18
C PHE A 154 -1.02 -15.39 -2.99
N TYR A 155 -0.38 -14.27 -3.33
CA TYR A 155 1.07 -14.12 -3.15
C TYR A 155 1.48 -13.99 -1.69
N GLY A 156 0.63 -13.41 -0.86
CA GLY A 156 0.77 -13.39 0.59
C GLY A 156 0.97 -14.79 1.15
N ILE A 157 0.15 -15.75 0.72
CA ILE A 157 0.28 -17.17 1.09
C ILE A 157 1.45 -17.82 0.35
N PHE A 158 1.47 -17.72 -0.98
CA PHE A 158 2.41 -18.44 -1.83
C PHE A 158 3.86 -18.15 -1.44
N HIS A 159 4.23 -16.87 -1.32
CA HIS A 159 5.58 -16.51 -0.93
C HIS A 159 5.95 -16.95 0.50
N LYS A 160 4.97 -17.12 1.40
CA LYS A 160 5.18 -17.61 2.78
C LYS A 160 5.36 -19.13 2.86
N ILE A 161 5.10 -19.89 1.79
CA ILE A 161 5.37 -21.34 1.74
C ILE A 161 6.88 -21.56 1.56
N ASN A 162 7.65 -21.21 2.58
CA ASN A 162 9.10 -21.31 2.63
C ASN A 162 9.59 -21.68 4.04
N THR A 163 10.82 -22.18 4.14
CA THR A 163 11.39 -22.68 5.40
C THR A 163 11.49 -21.60 6.48
N ASP A 164 11.92 -20.38 6.12
CA ASP A 164 12.20 -19.31 7.08
C ASP A 164 10.91 -18.73 7.67
N PHE A 165 9.83 -18.64 6.87
CA PHE A 165 8.56 -18.17 7.39
C PHE A 165 7.92 -19.15 8.39
N LEU A 166 8.18 -20.45 8.22
CA LEU A 166 7.69 -21.50 9.10
C LEU A 166 8.57 -21.73 10.33
N ASP A 167 9.75 -21.11 10.39
CA ASP A 167 10.66 -21.18 11.54
C ASP A 167 10.31 -20.08 12.58
N PRO A 168 9.82 -20.43 13.78
CA PRO A 168 9.45 -19.47 14.80
C PRO A 168 10.63 -18.65 15.36
N SER A 169 11.88 -19.01 15.06
CA SER A 169 13.06 -18.22 15.46
C SER A 169 13.32 -17.02 14.55
N VAL A 170 12.87 -17.05 13.30
CA VAL A 170 13.17 -16.01 12.30
C VAL A 170 11.97 -15.47 11.52
N SER A 171 10.80 -16.10 11.67
CA SER A 171 9.59 -15.75 10.93
C SER A 171 9.16 -14.30 11.16
N CYS A 172 8.81 -13.60 10.08
CA CYS A 172 8.23 -12.28 10.16
C CYS A 172 6.88 -12.23 10.91
N ALA A 173 6.10 -13.32 10.92
CA ALA A 173 4.89 -13.36 11.75
C ALA A 173 5.21 -13.25 13.24
N VAL A 174 6.33 -13.84 13.66
CA VAL A 174 6.84 -13.73 15.03
C VAL A 174 7.36 -12.32 15.32
N GLY A 175 8.03 -11.70 14.34
CA GLY A 175 8.46 -10.29 14.42
C GLY A 175 7.30 -9.32 14.69
N LEU A 176 6.11 -9.61 14.14
CA LEU A 176 4.87 -8.85 14.40
C LEU A 176 4.21 -9.20 15.74
N TYR A 177 4.28 -10.47 16.14
CA TYR A 177 3.70 -10.98 17.38
C TYR A 177 4.42 -10.43 18.62
N VAL A 178 5.75 -10.45 18.62
CA VAL A 178 6.57 -10.12 19.80
C VAL A 178 6.25 -8.74 20.38
N PRO A 179 6.19 -7.65 19.59
CA PRO A 179 5.82 -6.33 20.11
C PRO A 179 4.40 -6.27 20.70
N LEU A 180 3.45 -7.01 20.13
CA LEU A 180 2.06 -7.06 20.61
C LEU A 180 1.92 -7.88 21.90
N ALA A 181 2.75 -8.91 22.06
CA ALA A 181 2.72 -9.83 23.20
C ALA A 181 3.51 -9.32 24.42
N ARG A 182 4.54 -8.48 24.19
CA ARG A 182 5.44 -7.96 25.23
C ARG A 182 4.73 -7.26 26.40
N PRO A 183 3.70 -6.42 26.21
CA PRO A 183 2.98 -5.80 27.32
C PRO A 183 2.30 -6.80 28.27
N PHE A 184 2.11 -8.04 27.82
CA PHE A 184 1.48 -9.12 28.57
C PHE A 184 2.48 -10.17 29.08
N GLY A 185 3.78 -10.02 28.82
CA GLY A 185 4.82 -10.98 29.17
C GLY A 185 4.73 -12.31 28.39
N LEU A 186 4.21 -12.27 27.15
CA LEU A 186 3.97 -13.46 26.31
C LEU A 186 4.91 -13.56 25.10
N GLU A 187 5.87 -12.65 24.93
CA GLU A 187 6.74 -12.53 23.75
C GLU A 187 7.61 -13.78 23.46
N ASP A 188 7.96 -14.54 24.49
CA ASP A 188 8.77 -15.75 24.39
C ASP A 188 7.96 -17.04 24.35
N ASN A 189 6.62 -16.93 24.31
CA ASN A 189 5.75 -18.08 24.25
C ASN A 189 5.78 -18.77 22.87
N LEU A 190 6.35 -19.97 22.81
CA LEU A 190 6.43 -20.78 21.59
C LEU A 190 5.05 -21.06 20.97
N PHE A 191 4.01 -21.25 21.78
CA PHE A 191 2.65 -21.42 21.27
C PHE A 191 2.16 -20.16 20.55
N GLY A 192 2.39 -18.98 21.14
CA GLY A 192 2.02 -17.70 20.53
C GLY A 192 2.76 -17.42 19.23
N ARG A 193 4.07 -17.76 19.18
CA ARG A 193 4.89 -17.65 17.98
C ARG A 193 4.37 -18.52 16.84
N ASN A 194 4.09 -19.80 17.11
CA ASN A 194 3.50 -20.71 16.13
C ASN A 194 2.09 -20.27 15.71
N LEU A 195 1.27 -19.83 16.67
CA LEU A 195 -0.06 -19.32 16.40
C LEU A 195 -0.02 -18.14 15.43
N ALA A 196 0.94 -17.21 15.57
CA ALA A 196 1.10 -16.09 14.63
C ALA A 196 1.39 -16.56 13.19
N ILE A 197 2.26 -17.57 13.02
CA ILE A 197 2.59 -18.16 11.73
C ILE A 197 1.35 -18.79 11.10
N TYR A 198 0.70 -19.73 11.81
CA TYR A 198 -0.44 -20.48 11.27
C TYR A 198 -1.69 -19.60 11.09
N ALA A 199 -1.94 -18.66 12.01
CA ALA A 199 -3.05 -17.72 11.88
C ALA A 199 -2.90 -16.87 10.62
N THR A 200 -1.69 -16.48 10.23
CA THR A 200 -1.45 -15.74 8.99
C THR A 200 -1.94 -16.54 7.78
N PHE A 201 -1.55 -17.81 7.65
CA PHE A 201 -2.03 -18.68 6.56
C PHE A 201 -3.54 -18.86 6.58
N ILE A 202 -4.11 -19.17 7.74
CA ILE A 202 -5.54 -19.44 7.90
C ILE A 202 -6.35 -18.19 7.54
N ILE A 203 -5.99 -17.03 8.08
CA ILE A 203 -6.70 -15.77 7.85
C ILE A 203 -6.60 -15.36 6.38
N GLU A 204 -5.40 -15.40 5.78
CA GLU A 204 -5.22 -15.05 4.36
C GLU A 204 -6.00 -16.02 3.44
N ALA A 205 -6.00 -17.32 3.75
CA ALA A 205 -6.74 -18.33 2.99
C ALA A 205 -8.27 -18.16 3.12
N ILE A 206 -8.77 -17.89 4.32
CA ILE A 206 -10.18 -17.57 4.53
C ILE A 206 -10.55 -16.28 3.80
N ALA A 207 -9.71 -15.24 3.86
CA ALA A 207 -9.96 -13.97 3.20
C ALA A 207 -10.11 -14.13 1.68
N ILE A 208 -9.19 -14.83 1.01
CA ILE A 208 -9.28 -15.05 -0.45
C ILE A 208 -10.49 -15.88 -0.84
N VAL A 209 -10.83 -16.94 -0.09
CA VAL A 209 -12.01 -17.77 -0.38
C VAL A 209 -13.30 -16.97 -0.15
N ALA A 210 -13.40 -16.25 0.96
CA ALA A 210 -14.58 -15.46 1.31
C ALA A 210 -14.81 -14.28 0.35
N LEU A 211 -13.77 -13.73 -0.29
CA LEU A 211 -13.91 -12.69 -1.32
C LEU A 211 -14.79 -13.15 -2.50
N TYR A 212 -14.82 -14.44 -2.81
CA TYR A 212 -15.61 -14.99 -3.92
C TYR A 212 -16.80 -15.82 -3.45
N TRP A 213 -16.74 -16.39 -2.24
CA TRP A 213 -17.83 -17.17 -1.68
C TRP A 213 -18.79 -16.32 -0.84
N LYS A 214 -19.85 -15.83 -1.50
CA LYS A 214 -20.85 -14.92 -0.91
C LYS A 214 -21.42 -15.38 0.44
N ARG A 215 -21.64 -16.69 0.63
CA ARG A 215 -22.20 -17.25 1.88
C ARG A 215 -21.32 -16.95 3.10
N TYR A 216 -20.00 -16.97 2.92
CA TYR A 216 -19.02 -16.77 3.99
C TYR A 216 -18.31 -15.41 3.88
N PHE A 217 -18.78 -14.53 3.00
CA PHE A 217 -18.17 -13.24 2.73
C PHE A 217 -17.94 -12.44 4.01
N ALA A 218 -18.96 -12.25 4.85
CA ALA A 218 -18.82 -11.45 6.07
C ALA A 218 -17.83 -12.07 7.06
N ILE A 219 -17.75 -13.40 7.16
CA ILE A 219 -16.80 -14.06 8.08
C ILE A 219 -15.37 -13.72 7.65
N GLY A 220 -15.02 -14.01 6.39
CA GLY A 220 -13.67 -13.71 5.94
C GLY A 220 -13.38 -12.21 5.83
N PHE A 221 -14.40 -11.39 5.56
CA PHE A 221 -14.28 -9.94 5.55
C PHE A 221 -13.98 -9.39 6.95
N ILE A 222 -14.74 -9.79 7.97
CA ILE A 222 -14.53 -9.35 9.37
C ILE A 222 -13.17 -9.84 9.86
N LEU A 223 -12.82 -11.10 9.61
CA LEU A 223 -11.52 -11.66 9.98
C LEU A 223 -10.37 -10.86 9.34
N ALA A 224 -10.49 -10.53 8.05
CA ALA A 224 -9.52 -9.70 7.35
C ALA A 224 -9.45 -8.27 7.90
N LEU A 225 -10.59 -7.65 8.24
CA LEU A 225 -10.62 -6.31 8.83
C LEU A 225 -9.91 -6.28 10.19
N VAL A 226 -10.18 -7.25 11.06
CA VAL A 226 -9.52 -7.36 12.37
C VAL A 226 -8.02 -7.56 12.18
N PHE A 227 -7.61 -8.47 11.30
CA PHE A 227 -6.20 -8.72 10.99
C PHE A 227 -5.48 -7.46 10.52
N HIS A 228 -6.05 -6.76 9.53
CA HIS A 228 -5.47 -5.53 9.00
C HIS A 228 -5.58 -4.33 9.96
N TYR A 229 -6.51 -4.35 10.92
CA TYR A 229 -6.57 -3.36 12.00
C TYR A 229 -5.43 -3.54 13.01
N VAL A 230 -5.16 -4.79 13.41
CA VAL A 230 -4.17 -5.13 14.45
C VAL A 230 -2.74 -4.99 13.97
N ILE A 231 -2.42 -5.36 12.72
CA ILE A 231 -1.03 -5.34 12.21
C ILE A 231 -0.32 -3.99 12.45
N PRO A 232 -0.90 -2.82 12.10
CA PRO A 232 -0.22 -1.54 12.31
C PRO A 232 0.00 -1.18 13.79
N ILE A 233 -0.77 -1.76 14.71
CA ILE A 233 -0.60 -1.53 16.15
C ILE A 233 0.67 -2.18 16.69
N SER A 234 1.21 -3.20 15.99
CA SER A 234 2.49 -3.84 16.37
C SER A 234 3.68 -2.88 16.34
N ALA A 235 3.57 -1.72 15.68
CA ALA A 235 4.65 -0.75 15.49
C ALA A 235 5.93 -1.33 14.86
N TYR A 236 5.88 -2.55 14.29
CA TYR A 236 7.04 -3.22 13.71
C TYR A 236 7.51 -2.54 12.41
N SER A 237 6.57 -2.08 11.59
CA SER A 237 6.82 -1.31 10.37
C SER A 237 5.64 -0.37 10.09
N TRP A 238 5.75 0.48 9.07
CA TRP A 238 4.70 1.43 8.68
C TRP A 238 3.52 0.72 7.98
N TYR A 239 2.80 -0.16 8.66
CA TYR A 239 1.69 -0.91 8.02
C TYR A 239 0.40 -0.11 7.85
N MET A 240 0.31 1.08 8.46
CA MET A 240 -0.90 1.91 8.40
C MET A 240 -1.28 2.29 6.95
N ASP A 241 -0.29 2.48 6.07
CA ASP A 241 -0.54 2.78 4.66
C ASP A 241 -1.06 1.56 3.87
N PHE A 242 -0.59 0.37 4.20
CA PHE A 242 -1.06 -0.88 3.62
C PHE A 242 -2.46 -1.25 4.13
N SER A 243 -2.69 -1.18 5.43
CA SER A 243 -4.00 -1.51 6.01
C SER A 243 -5.10 -0.54 5.57
N SER A 244 -4.81 0.77 5.49
CA SER A 244 -5.76 1.76 4.97
C SER A 244 -6.08 1.53 3.49
N LEU A 245 -5.09 1.16 2.67
CA LEU A 245 -5.31 0.73 1.28
C LEU A 245 -6.22 -0.49 1.21
N VAL A 246 -5.96 -1.53 2.01
CA VAL A 246 -6.77 -2.75 2.03
C VAL A 246 -8.22 -2.45 2.44
N PHE A 247 -8.43 -1.61 3.46
CA PHE A 247 -9.77 -1.16 3.85
C PHE A 247 -10.49 -0.46 2.69
N ALA A 248 -9.80 0.40 1.94
CA ALA A 248 -10.37 1.07 0.78
C ALA A 248 -10.73 0.11 -0.37
N LEU A 249 -9.90 -0.91 -0.64
CA LEU A 249 -10.21 -1.96 -1.62
C LEU A 249 -11.39 -2.83 -1.17
N TYR A 250 -11.52 -3.07 0.13
CA TYR A 250 -12.63 -3.82 0.69
C TYR A 250 -13.97 -3.08 0.56
N VAL A 251 -13.99 -1.75 0.67
CA VAL A 251 -15.20 -0.94 0.41
C VAL A 251 -15.73 -1.12 -1.02
N LEU A 252 -14.86 -1.46 -1.97
CA LEU A 252 -15.27 -1.82 -3.33
C LEU A 252 -15.70 -3.30 -3.45
N SER A 253 -15.27 -4.13 -2.52
CA SER A 253 -15.50 -5.58 -2.54
C SER A 253 -16.77 -6.01 -1.80
N ILE A 254 -17.30 -5.18 -0.89
CA ILE A 254 -18.59 -5.44 -0.23
C ILE A 254 -19.76 -5.43 -1.23
N PRO A 255 -20.88 -6.14 -0.94
CA PRO A 255 -22.10 -6.10 -1.73
C PRO A 255 -22.68 -4.70 -1.92
N VAL A 256 -23.50 -4.50 -2.97
CA VAL A 256 -24.15 -3.20 -3.25
C VAL A 256 -25.06 -2.74 -2.09
N PRO A 257 -25.90 -3.60 -1.49
CA PRO A 257 -26.72 -3.21 -0.33
C PRO A 257 -25.87 -2.71 0.85
N ALA A 258 -24.80 -3.45 1.17
CA ALA A 258 -23.81 -3.04 2.16
C ALA A 258 -23.17 -1.68 1.82
N SER A 259 -22.72 -1.48 0.58
CA SER A 259 -22.14 -0.20 0.17
C SER A 259 -23.14 0.97 0.21
N LYS A 260 -24.42 0.73 -0.07
CA LYS A 260 -25.51 1.71 0.11
C LYS A 260 -25.73 2.07 1.58
N GLN A 261 -25.70 1.08 2.48
CA GLN A 261 -25.83 1.33 3.90
C GLN A 261 -24.63 2.10 4.46
N LEU A 262 -23.40 1.72 4.06
CA LEU A 262 -22.17 2.45 4.39
C LEU A 262 -22.26 3.90 3.93
N TYR A 263 -22.77 4.14 2.72
CA TYR A 263 -23.02 5.47 2.21
C TYR A 263 -24.02 6.24 3.08
N GLY A 264 -25.13 5.62 3.49
CA GLY A 264 -26.12 6.23 4.36
C GLY A 264 -25.54 6.68 5.70
N ILE A 265 -24.82 5.79 6.40
CA ILE A 265 -24.15 6.09 7.68
C ILE A 265 -23.15 7.24 7.51
N SER A 266 -22.33 7.18 6.47
CA SER A 266 -21.32 8.21 6.19
C SER A 266 -21.95 9.57 5.86
N LEU A 267 -23.05 9.55 5.10
CA LEU A 267 -23.79 10.76 4.72
C LEU A 267 -24.48 11.40 5.92
N GLU A 268 -25.10 10.60 6.79
CA GLU A 268 -25.74 11.06 8.02
C GLU A 268 -24.71 11.76 8.92
N ALA A 269 -23.61 11.08 9.26
CA ALA A 269 -22.53 11.66 10.06
C ALA A 269 -21.96 12.95 9.43
N ALA A 270 -21.72 12.95 8.12
CA ALA A 270 -21.24 14.12 7.41
C ALA A 270 -22.26 15.28 7.42
N ASN A 271 -23.55 14.99 7.30
CA ASN A 271 -24.60 16.02 7.29
C ASN A 271 -24.77 16.64 8.68
N THR A 272 -24.73 15.86 9.76
CA THR A 272 -24.74 16.39 11.12
C THR A 272 -23.61 17.39 11.35
N LEU A 273 -22.39 17.05 10.92
CA LEU A 273 -21.23 17.96 11.01
C LEU A 273 -21.39 19.19 10.10
N ARG A 274 -21.98 19.01 8.92
CA ARG A 274 -22.23 20.11 7.96
C ARG A 274 -23.25 21.11 8.44
N GLU A 275 -24.28 20.66 9.14
CA GLU A 275 -25.31 21.52 9.71
C GLU A 275 -24.75 22.42 10.81
N GLN A 276 -23.82 21.91 11.62
CA GLN A 276 -23.21 22.65 12.72
C GLN A 276 -22.07 23.58 12.29
N PHE A 277 -21.18 23.11 11.40
CA PHE A 277 -19.91 23.78 11.10
C PHE A 277 -19.67 24.03 9.60
N GLY A 278 -20.71 23.87 8.77
CA GLY A 278 -20.57 23.92 7.32
C GLY A 278 -19.75 22.75 6.75
N ARG A 279 -19.39 22.80 5.46
CA ARG A 279 -18.65 21.68 4.80
C ARG A 279 -17.33 21.34 5.47
N VAL A 280 -16.60 22.36 5.93
CA VAL A 280 -15.31 22.19 6.63
C VAL A 280 -15.48 21.42 7.94
N GLY A 281 -16.68 21.43 8.53
CA GLY A 281 -17.06 20.61 9.67
C GLY A 281 -16.73 19.12 9.54
N THR A 282 -16.76 18.58 8.32
CA THR A 282 -16.42 17.18 8.06
C THR A 282 -14.95 16.83 8.31
N LEU A 283 -14.06 17.82 8.33
CA LEU A 283 -12.64 17.64 8.65
C LEU A 283 -12.32 17.86 10.14
N VAL A 284 -13.23 18.48 10.89
CA VAL A 284 -13.01 18.85 12.30
C VAL A 284 -12.68 17.62 13.18
N PRO A 285 -13.41 16.49 13.12
CA PRO A 285 -13.06 15.32 13.93
C PRO A 285 -11.65 14.81 13.66
N GLY A 286 -11.24 14.78 12.39
CA GLY A 286 -9.88 14.37 12.00
C GLY A 286 -8.81 15.34 12.49
N ALA A 287 -9.06 16.64 12.42
CA ALA A 287 -8.15 17.66 12.94
C ALA A 287 -8.02 17.60 14.47
N VAL A 288 -9.13 17.45 15.19
CA VAL A 288 -9.14 17.28 16.66
C VAL A 288 -8.37 16.02 17.06
N LEU A 289 -8.61 14.90 16.37
CA LEU A 289 -7.88 13.66 16.60
C LEU A 289 -6.37 13.84 16.37
N MET A 290 -5.98 14.51 15.29
CA MET A 290 -4.56 14.76 14.99
C MET A 290 -3.92 15.62 16.08
N VAL A 291 -4.55 16.71 16.49
CA VAL A 291 -4.05 17.58 17.56
C VAL A 291 -3.93 16.80 18.87
N PHE A 292 -4.94 16.00 19.22
CA PHE A 292 -4.92 15.15 20.41
C PHE A 292 -3.79 14.12 20.36
N ALA A 293 -3.62 13.41 19.23
CA ALA A 293 -2.55 12.43 19.05
C ALA A 293 -1.16 13.09 19.18
N VAL A 294 -0.95 14.25 18.55
CA VAL A 294 0.29 15.03 18.69
C VAL A 294 0.50 15.44 20.15
N ALA A 295 -0.52 15.99 20.83
CA ALA A 295 -0.40 16.40 22.21
C ALA A 295 -0.01 15.23 23.13
N VAL A 296 -0.64 14.07 22.98
CA VAL A 296 -0.33 12.86 23.75
C VAL A 296 1.11 12.42 23.50
N VAL A 297 1.56 12.32 22.25
CA VAL A 297 2.94 11.90 21.94
C VAL A 297 3.97 12.90 22.42
N MET A 298 3.69 14.21 22.31
CA MET A 298 4.59 15.24 22.84
C MET A 298 4.68 15.17 24.36
N LEU A 299 3.57 14.94 25.07
CA LEU A 299 3.58 14.71 26.52
C LEU A 299 4.38 13.46 26.91
N LEU A 300 4.25 12.37 26.14
CA LEU A 300 5.05 11.16 26.34
C LEU A 300 6.54 11.41 26.07
N THR A 301 6.87 12.24 25.08
CA THR A 301 8.26 12.63 24.76
C THR A 301 8.88 13.46 25.88
N LEU A 302 8.08 14.22 26.64
CA LEU A 302 8.57 14.92 27.84
C LEU A 302 8.89 13.94 28.99
N ALA A 303 8.17 12.80 29.07
CA ALA A 303 8.41 11.77 30.08
C ALA A 303 9.54 10.80 29.68
N TYR A 304 9.75 10.59 28.38
CA TYR A 304 10.77 9.73 27.79
C TYR A 304 11.55 10.56 26.76
N PRO A 305 12.68 11.20 27.13
CA PRO A 305 13.31 12.24 26.31
C PRO A 305 14.16 11.76 25.13
N GLU A 306 14.24 10.45 24.87
CA GLU A 306 15.11 9.87 23.83
C GLU A 306 14.44 9.41 22.50
N PRO A 307 13.20 9.76 22.13
CA PRO A 307 12.62 9.27 20.88
C PRO A 307 13.21 10.02 19.69
N THR A 308 13.55 9.25 18.65
CA THR A 308 13.90 9.83 17.36
C THR A 308 12.68 10.51 16.70
N PHE A 309 12.92 11.43 15.77
CA PHE A 309 11.85 12.07 15.00
C PHE A 309 10.93 11.05 14.31
N ASP A 310 11.49 10.00 13.73
CA ASP A 310 10.72 8.94 13.06
C ASP A 310 9.82 8.18 14.04
N MET A 311 10.31 7.91 15.27
CA MET A 311 9.49 7.29 16.32
C MET A 311 8.32 8.19 16.71
N VAL A 312 8.55 9.50 16.91
CA VAL A 312 7.49 10.46 17.24
C VAL A 312 6.41 10.49 16.16
N VAL A 313 6.81 10.64 14.89
CA VAL A 313 5.87 10.66 13.76
C VAL A 313 5.10 9.33 13.69
N HIS A 314 5.79 8.20 13.82
CA HIS A 314 5.17 6.88 13.80
C HIS A 314 4.13 6.73 14.92
N SER A 315 4.46 7.12 16.16
CA SER A 315 3.55 7.06 17.30
C SER A 315 2.30 7.91 17.11
N VAL A 316 2.43 9.14 16.57
CA VAL A 316 1.27 10.00 16.27
C VAL A 316 0.32 9.30 15.31
N TRP A 317 0.86 8.74 14.23
CA TRP A 317 0.03 8.09 13.21
C TRP A 317 -0.56 6.75 13.69
N ILE A 318 0.12 6.01 14.58
CA ILE A 318 -0.48 4.84 15.23
C ILE A 318 -1.73 5.23 16.04
N LEU A 319 -1.69 6.32 16.80
CA LEU A 319 -2.85 6.79 17.56
C LEU A 319 -3.98 7.21 16.62
N VAL A 320 -3.66 7.92 15.54
CA VAL A 320 -4.63 8.28 14.50
C VAL A 320 -5.23 7.02 13.85
N TRP A 321 -4.42 6.02 13.52
CA TRP A 321 -4.88 4.73 12.96
C TRP A 321 -5.78 3.98 13.93
N SER A 322 -5.43 3.95 15.21
CA SER A 322 -6.20 3.23 16.25
C SER A 322 -7.64 3.73 16.30
N VAL A 323 -7.84 5.04 16.14
CA VAL A 323 -9.19 5.64 16.09
C VAL A 323 -9.82 5.50 14.70
N VAL A 324 -9.16 5.97 13.64
CA VAL A 324 -9.74 5.99 12.28
C VAL A 324 -9.96 4.57 11.75
N GLY A 325 -8.94 3.72 11.85
CA GLY A 325 -9.01 2.30 11.49
C GLY A 325 -10.02 1.54 12.36
N GLY A 326 -10.10 1.85 13.65
CA GLY A 326 -11.07 1.25 14.57
C GLY A 326 -12.51 1.58 14.20
N VAL A 327 -12.81 2.87 13.97
CA VAL A 327 -14.13 3.31 13.50
C VAL A 327 -14.48 2.68 12.15
N ALA A 328 -13.54 2.69 11.20
CA ALA A 328 -13.75 2.06 9.90
C ALA A 328 -14.04 0.55 10.03
N MET A 329 -13.28 -0.17 10.86
CA MET A 329 -13.48 -1.60 11.12
C MET A 329 -14.87 -1.86 11.71
N ILE A 330 -15.29 -1.08 12.71
CA ILE A 330 -16.60 -1.22 13.37
C ILE A 330 -17.73 -0.98 12.36
N VAL A 331 -17.68 0.13 11.62
CA VAL A 331 -18.73 0.48 10.64
C VAL A 331 -18.81 -0.57 9.52
N LEU A 332 -17.66 -0.99 8.99
CA LEU A 332 -17.63 -2.00 7.93
C LEU A 332 -18.10 -3.38 8.43
N THR A 333 -17.75 -3.76 9.65
CA THR A 333 -18.24 -4.98 10.31
C THR A 333 -19.75 -4.92 10.50
N TYR A 334 -20.26 -3.82 11.05
CA TYR A 334 -21.70 -3.61 11.23
C TYR A 334 -22.46 -3.75 9.91
N VAL A 335 -22.02 -3.04 8.88
CA VAL A 335 -22.62 -3.10 7.54
C VAL A 335 -22.54 -4.51 6.96
N ALA A 336 -21.43 -5.23 7.14
CA ALA A 336 -21.31 -6.60 6.66
C ALA A 336 -22.30 -7.55 7.33
N LEU A 337 -22.44 -7.47 8.66
CA LEU A 337 -23.36 -8.30 9.44
C LEU A 337 -24.83 -8.04 9.09
N GLN A 338 -25.22 -6.78 8.86
CA GLN A 338 -26.60 -6.40 8.52
C GLN A 338 -27.02 -6.84 7.11
N ASN A 339 -26.07 -7.24 6.26
CA ASN A 339 -26.34 -7.65 4.87
C ASN A 339 -26.05 -9.14 4.65
N LEU A 340 -26.12 -9.95 5.70
CA LEU A 340 -26.05 -11.40 5.65
C LEU A 340 -27.44 -12.05 5.65
N PRO A 341 -27.64 -13.15 4.88
CA PRO A 341 -26.78 -13.61 3.80
C PRO A 341 -26.84 -12.65 2.61
N CYS A 342 -25.74 -12.51 1.86
CA CYS A 342 -25.73 -11.61 0.72
C CYS A 342 -26.56 -12.19 -0.43
N ASP A 343 -27.59 -11.47 -0.86
CA ASP A 343 -28.46 -11.90 -1.96
C ASP A 343 -27.70 -12.09 -3.28
N ASN A 344 -28.16 -13.08 -4.04
CA ASN A 344 -27.68 -13.35 -5.39
C ASN A 344 -28.24 -12.31 -6.38
N VAL A 345 -27.58 -11.16 -6.45
CA VAL A 345 -27.80 -10.23 -7.56
C VAL A 345 -26.87 -10.62 -8.71
N SER A 346 -27.44 -10.99 -9.85
CA SER A 346 -26.70 -11.12 -11.11
C SER A 346 -26.11 -9.77 -11.47
N ALA A 347 -24.78 -9.66 -11.44
CA ALA A 347 -24.09 -8.47 -11.94
C ALA A 347 -23.89 -8.60 -13.45
N PRO A 348 -24.02 -7.50 -14.21
CA PRO A 348 -23.63 -7.49 -15.63
C PRO A 348 -22.19 -7.98 -15.78
N ARG A 349 -21.90 -8.69 -16.88
CA ARG A 349 -20.52 -9.11 -17.18
C ARG A 349 -19.65 -7.85 -17.34
N PRO A 350 -18.56 -7.72 -16.59
CA PRO A 350 -17.68 -6.57 -16.74
C PRO A 350 -16.93 -6.64 -18.08
N PRO A 351 -16.53 -5.49 -18.65
CA PRO A 351 -15.76 -5.50 -19.89
C PRO A 351 -14.38 -6.13 -19.66
N ALA A 352 -13.91 -6.96 -20.59
CA ALA A 352 -12.70 -7.78 -20.41
C ALA A 352 -11.43 -6.99 -20.03
N TRP A 353 -11.33 -5.72 -20.45
CA TRP A 353 -10.17 -4.88 -20.17
C TRP A 353 -9.91 -4.71 -18.67
N VAL A 354 -10.93 -4.81 -17.79
CA VAL A 354 -10.75 -4.63 -16.33
C VAL A 354 -9.81 -5.67 -15.71
N TYR A 355 -9.55 -6.77 -16.42
CA TYR A 355 -8.62 -7.82 -16.00
C TYR A 355 -7.19 -7.61 -16.50
N VAL A 356 -6.96 -6.68 -17.44
CA VAL A 356 -5.64 -6.45 -18.03
C VAL A 356 -4.64 -5.94 -16.98
N LEU A 357 -4.98 -4.87 -16.27
CA LEU A 357 -4.07 -4.30 -15.25
C LEU A 357 -3.82 -5.26 -14.08
N PRO A 358 -4.84 -5.89 -13.45
CA PRO A 358 -4.60 -6.94 -12.46
C PRO A 358 -3.82 -8.13 -13.02
N GLY A 359 -4.07 -8.56 -14.25
CA GLY A 359 -3.35 -9.68 -14.87
C GLY A 359 -1.87 -9.38 -15.07
N LEU A 360 -1.54 -8.20 -15.61
CA LEU A 360 -0.14 -7.75 -15.72
C LEU A 360 0.53 -7.63 -14.35
N PHE A 361 -0.21 -7.16 -13.34
CA PHE A 361 0.30 -7.09 -11.98
C PHE A 361 0.55 -8.49 -11.38
N PHE A 362 -0.37 -9.44 -11.57
CA PHE A 362 -0.18 -10.84 -11.16
C PHE A 362 1.09 -11.44 -11.80
N LEU A 363 1.31 -11.22 -13.10
CA LEU A 363 2.52 -11.66 -13.78
C LEU A 363 3.77 -10.96 -13.23
N SER A 364 3.70 -9.67 -12.91
CA SER A 364 4.81 -8.95 -12.29
C SER A 364 5.19 -9.53 -10.92
N CYS A 365 4.27 -10.12 -10.18
CA CYS A 365 4.56 -10.75 -8.88
C CYS A 365 5.28 -12.11 -9.02
N LEU A 366 5.27 -12.74 -10.19
CA LEU A 366 6.08 -13.94 -10.48
C LEU A 366 7.58 -13.65 -10.61
N SER A 367 7.98 -12.37 -10.63
CA SER A 367 9.35 -11.94 -10.89
C SER A 367 10.44 -12.67 -10.07
N PRO A 368 10.27 -12.96 -8.77
CA PRO A 368 11.29 -13.68 -8.00
C PRO A 368 11.59 -15.07 -8.58
N TYR A 369 10.57 -15.75 -9.10
CA TYR A 369 10.71 -17.10 -9.65
C TYR A 369 11.21 -17.09 -11.09
N LEU A 370 11.01 -16.00 -11.83
CA LEU A 370 11.46 -15.85 -13.21
C LEU A 370 12.91 -15.33 -13.30
N GLY A 371 13.58 -15.04 -12.18
CA GLY A 371 14.93 -14.47 -12.19
C GLY A 371 14.96 -12.97 -12.47
N LEU A 372 13.84 -12.27 -12.23
CA LEU A 372 13.70 -10.81 -12.29
C LEU A 372 13.73 -10.21 -10.87
N LYS A 373 13.10 -9.05 -10.65
CA LYS A 373 13.10 -8.33 -9.36
C LYS A 373 12.62 -9.16 -8.17
N THR A 374 13.12 -8.83 -6.97
CA THR A 374 12.83 -9.56 -5.72
C THR A 374 12.27 -8.70 -4.57
N GLU A 375 12.23 -7.38 -4.69
CA GLU A 375 11.71 -6.52 -3.61
C GLU A 375 10.24 -6.12 -3.80
N SER A 376 9.87 -5.66 -5.01
CA SER A 376 8.52 -5.16 -5.32
C SER A 376 7.62 -6.22 -5.99
N SER A 377 7.50 -7.41 -5.40
CA SER A 377 6.77 -8.56 -5.97
C SER A 377 5.67 -9.11 -5.06
N ILE A 378 5.22 -8.34 -4.06
CA ILE A 378 4.25 -8.79 -3.04
C ILE A 378 4.83 -9.87 -2.12
N ASN A 379 6.16 -9.85 -1.93
CA ASN A 379 6.84 -10.74 -0.98
C ASN A 379 6.47 -10.50 0.50
N MET A 380 5.59 -9.53 0.82
CA MET A 380 4.83 -9.35 2.07
C MET A 380 5.43 -9.96 3.35
N PHE A 381 6.66 -9.58 3.69
CA PHE A 381 7.32 -10.05 4.92
C PHE A 381 7.32 -11.58 5.02
N SER A 382 7.69 -12.25 3.93
CA SER A 382 7.68 -13.71 3.82
C SER A 382 9.03 -14.35 4.12
N ASN A 383 10.11 -13.58 4.29
CA ASN A 383 11.49 -14.10 4.29
C ASN A 383 11.88 -14.84 3.00
N LEU A 384 11.09 -14.73 1.91
CA LEU A 384 11.34 -15.44 0.65
C LEU A 384 12.74 -15.12 0.13
N HIS A 385 13.47 -16.17 -0.24
CA HIS A 385 14.76 -16.11 -0.91
C HIS A 385 14.65 -16.84 -2.23
N THR A 386 15.12 -16.19 -3.28
CA THR A 386 15.20 -16.82 -4.59
C THR A 386 16.53 -16.54 -5.26
N GLU A 387 17.44 -15.75 -4.71
CA GLU A 387 18.66 -15.26 -5.37
C GLU A 387 19.81 -16.27 -5.45
N GLY A 388 20.73 -16.10 -6.41
CA GLY A 388 21.93 -16.92 -6.53
C GLY A 388 21.66 -18.36 -6.99
N GLY A 389 20.51 -18.61 -7.63
CA GLY A 389 20.11 -19.96 -8.03
C GLY A 389 19.61 -20.83 -6.85
N GLU A 390 19.52 -20.26 -5.64
CA GLU A 390 19.01 -20.93 -4.44
C GLU A 390 17.61 -20.43 -4.10
N THR A 391 16.81 -21.28 -3.45
CA THR A 391 15.50 -20.88 -2.97
C THR A 391 15.19 -21.57 -1.65
N ASN A 392 14.52 -20.84 -0.75
CA ASN A 392 14.00 -21.42 0.48
C ASN A 392 12.52 -21.82 0.37
N HIS A 393 11.94 -21.68 -0.83
CA HIS A 393 10.55 -21.99 -1.12
C HIS A 393 10.31 -23.50 -1.18
N LEU A 394 9.28 -24.01 -0.50
CA LEU A 394 9.09 -25.46 -0.34
C LEU A 394 8.55 -26.18 -1.58
N LEU A 395 8.01 -25.44 -2.55
CA LEU A 395 7.49 -26.02 -3.81
C LEU A 395 8.56 -26.21 -4.90
N PHE A 396 9.77 -25.70 -4.69
CA PHE A 396 10.82 -25.72 -5.71
C PHE A 396 12.15 -26.12 -5.07
N SER A 397 12.90 -27.04 -5.69
CA SER A 397 14.27 -27.35 -5.27
C SER A 397 15.28 -26.31 -5.76
N SER A 398 14.96 -25.63 -6.85
CA SER A 398 15.70 -24.49 -7.42
C SER A 398 14.69 -23.55 -8.09
N PRO A 399 14.94 -22.24 -8.14
CA PRO A 399 14.02 -21.30 -8.74
C PRO A 399 13.98 -21.48 -10.28
N PRO A 400 12.78 -21.53 -10.90
CA PRO A 400 12.62 -21.80 -12.34
C PRO A 400 12.88 -20.54 -13.19
N TYR A 401 14.10 -19.99 -13.10
CA TYR A 401 14.45 -18.76 -13.76
C TYR A 401 14.30 -18.83 -15.28
N LEU A 402 13.74 -17.76 -15.85
CA LEU A 402 13.78 -17.50 -17.29
C LEU A 402 14.84 -16.45 -17.64
N PHE A 403 15.24 -15.63 -16.66
CA PHE A 403 16.21 -14.56 -16.80
C PHE A 403 17.33 -14.72 -15.77
N ASN A 404 18.54 -14.28 -16.12
CA ASN A 404 19.73 -14.53 -15.31
C ASN A 404 20.07 -13.43 -14.29
N TYR A 405 19.24 -12.38 -14.12
CA TYR A 405 19.61 -11.26 -13.25
C TYR A 405 19.93 -11.69 -11.82
N GLN A 406 19.12 -12.58 -11.24
CA GLN A 406 19.34 -13.05 -9.87
C GLN A 406 20.52 -14.01 -9.72
N ASN A 407 21.05 -14.58 -10.81
CA ASN A 407 22.28 -15.38 -10.79
C ASN A 407 23.54 -14.51 -10.72
N GLU A 408 23.45 -13.23 -11.10
CA GLU A 408 24.61 -12.33 -11.10
C GLU A 408 24.89 -11.77 -9.70
N VAL A 409 25.18 -12.65 -8.75
CA VAL A 409 25.50 -12.26 -7.37
C VAL A 409 26.97 -11.91 -7.26
N VAL A 410 27.28 -10.79 -6.62
CA VAL A 410 28.65 -10.30 -6.44
C VAL A 410 28.93 -9.97 -4.99
N LYS A 411 30.17 -10.26 -4.57
CA LYS A 411 30.70 -9.86 -3.26
C LYS A 411 31.61 -8.66 -3.44
N ILE A 412 31.31 -7.56 -2.76
CA ILE A 412 32.15 -6.37 -2.83
C ILE A 412 33.41 -6.57 -1.97
N VAL A 413 34.58 -6.38 -2.54
CA VAL A 413 35.87 -6.49 -1.81
C VAL A 413 36.34 -5.11 -1.39
N ASP A 414 36.20 -4.14 -2.29
CA ASP A 414 36.63 -2.77 -2.07
C ASP A 414 35.75 -1.81 -2.90
N SER A 415 35.63 -0.56 -2.49
CA SER A 415 34.80 0.44 -3.17
C SER A 415 35.14 1.86 -2.75
N SER A 416 34.95 2.82 -3.66
CA SER A 416 34.94 4.24 -3.30
C SER A 416 33.77 4.63 -2.39
N GLU A 417 32.76 3.76 -2.26
CA GLU A 417 31.56 3.97 -1.45
C GLU A 417 31.63 3.10 -0.17
N PRO A 418 31.94 3.68 1.00
CA PRO A 418 32.23 2.91 2.23
C PRO A 418 31.11 1.97 2.67
N TYR A 419 29.85 2.34 2.43
CA TYR A 419 28.70 1.53 2.84
C TYR A 419 28.63 0.17 2.10
N LEU A 420 29.10 0.09 0.85
CA LEU A 420 29.13 -1.17 0.09
C LEU A 420 30.16 -2.15 0.69
N VAL A 421 31.30 -1.62 1.14
CA VAL A 421 32.32 -2.41 1.83
C VAL A 421 31.79 -2.88 3.18
N GLN A 422 31.09 -2.00 3.92
CA GLN A 422 30.46 -2.36 5.18
C GLN A 422 29.44 -3.50 5.00
N GLN A 423 28.55 -3.39 4.01
CA GLN A 423 27.56 -4.43 3.71
C GLN A 423 28.23 -5.78 3.42
N SER A 424 29.32 -5.79 2.64
CA SER A 424 30.07 -7.03 2.37
C SER A 424 30.77 -7.60 3.61
N ARG A 425 31.31 -6.74 4.48
CA ARG A 425 31.87 -7.16 5.79
C ARG A 425 30.80 -7.79 6.68
N ASP A 426 29.56 -7.31 6.59
CA ASP A 426 28.39 -7.89 7.27
C ASP A 426 27.89 -9.19 6.59
N GLY A 427 28.65 -9.75 5.65
CA GLY A 427 28.36 -10.99 4.94
C GLY A 427 27.31 -10.85 3.84
N LYS A 428 26.98 -9.63 3.42
CA LYS A 428 25.95 -9.38 2.41
C LYS A 428 26.54 -9.33 1.00
N TYR A 429 25.72 -9.73 0.04
CA TYR A 429 26.04 -9.77 -1.38
C TYR A 429 25.06 -8.90 -2.16
N HIS A 430 25.42 -8.55 -3.38
CA HIS A 430 24.60 -7.71 -4.24
C HIS A 430 24.28 -8.41 -5.55
N ILE A 431 23.11 -8.13 -6.12
CA ILE A 431 22.89 -8.40 -7.53
C ILE A 431 23.65 -7.35 -8.35
N LEU A 432 24.46 -7.79 -9.33
CA LEU A 432 25.31 -6.92 -10.15
C LEU A 432 24.51 -5.79 -10.82
N HIS A 433 23.25 -6.05 -11.18
CA HIS A 433 22.31 -5.04 -11.68
C HIS A 433 22.21 -3.80 -10.77
N GLU A 434 22.12 -3.99 -9.45
CA GLU A 434 22.02 -2.89 -8.48
C GLU A 434 23.32 -2.09 -8.41
N ILE A 435 24.47 -2.77 -8.50
CA ILE A 435 25.79 -2.12 -8.54
C ILE A 435 25.93 -1.28 -9.82
N LYS A 436 25.57 -1.83 -10.98
CA LYS A 436 25.54 -1.10 -12.27
C LYS A 436 24.65 0.13 -12.19
N LYS A 437 23.47 0.03 -11.56
CA LYS A 437 22.56 1.16 -11.35
C LYS A 437 23.19 2.27 -10.50
N GLN A 438 23.90 1.92 -9.42
CA GLN A 438 24.58 2.88 -8.56
C GLN A 438 25.75 3.58 -9.26
N LEU A 439 26.63 2.83 -9.93
CA LEU A 439 27.76 3.39 -10.69
C LEU A 439 27.28 4.35 -11.79
N ARG A 440 26.15 4.06 -12.44
CA ARG A 440 25.58 4.98 -13.43
C ARG A 440 25.13 6.32 -12.83
N TRP A 441 24.64 6.31 -11.58
CA TRP A 441 24.26 7.54 -10.88
C TRP A 441 25.45 8.28 -10.28
N LYS A 442 26.55 7.59 -10.00
CA LYS A 442 27.82 8.16 -9.55
C LYS A 442 28.96 7.71 -10.47
N PRO A 443 29.12 8.33 -11.66
CA PRO A 443 30.06 7.85 -12.68
C PRO A 443 31.52 7.78 -12.20
N GLU A 444 31.91 8.63 -11.24
CA GLU A 444 33.24 8.67 -10.62
C GLU A 444 33.47 7.57 -9.57
N ALA A 445 32.40 6.91 -9.12
CA ALA A 445 32.52 5.81 -8.18
C ALA A 445 33.12 4.58 -8.87
N TRP A 446 33.87 3.80 -8.10
CA TRP A 446 34.45 2.54 -8.54
C TRP A 446 34.23 1.45 -7.49
N VAL A 447 34.20 0.21 -7.94
CA VAL A 447 33.98 -0.96 -7.09
C VAL A 447 34.83 -2.14 -7.54
N THR A 448 35.45 -2.84 -6.60
CA THR A 448 36.11 -4.12 -6.82
C THR A 448 35.22 -5.21 -6.25
N TYR A 449 34.86 -6.21 -7.05
CA TYR A 449 33.98 -7.29 -6.64
C TYR A 449 34.44 -8.64 -7.14
N VAL A 450 34.00 -9.69 -6.45
CA VAL A 450 34.16 -11.09 -6.88
C VAL A 450 32.83 -11.58 -7.44
N LYS A 451 32.87 -12.13 -8.66
CA LYS A 451 31.75 -12.80 -9.33
C LYS A 451 32.27 -14.17 -9.79
N ASP A 452 31.60 -15.25 -9.39
CA ASP A 452 31.96 -16.62 -9.79
C ASP A 452 33.44 -17.00 -9.56
N GLY A 453 34.05 -16.46 -8.51
CA GLY A 453 35.47 -16.67 -8.16
C GLY A 453 36.45 -15.75 -8.89
N GLU A 454 36.01 -15.01 -9.91
CA GLU A 454 36.81 -14.02 -10.62
C GLU A 454 36.73 -12.64 -9.95
N THR A 455 37.87 -11.97 -9.81
CA THR A 455 37.93 -10.62 -9.23
C THR A 455 37.95 -9.58 -10.34
N VAL A 456 36.92 -8.74 -10.38
CA VAL A 456 36.86 -7.55 -11.24
C VAL A 456 37.33 -6.35 -10.42
N THR A 457 38.44 -5.74 -10.82
CA THR A 457 39.09 -4.65 -10.07
C THR A 457 38.65 -3.28 -10.55
N ARG A 458 38.30 -2.40 -9.61
CA ARG A 458 37.95 -0.98 -9.84
C ARG A 458 37.01 -0.76 -11.04
N ALA A 459 35.97 -1.57 -11.16
CA ALA A 459 34.92 -1.38 -12.15
C ALA A 459 34.23 -0.03 -11.95
N THR A 460 34.04 0.71 -13.04
CA THR A 460 33.38 2.02 -13.10
C THR A 460 32.18 1.97 -14.03
N ALA A 461 31.46 3.08 -14.13
CA ALA A 461 30.41 3.20 -15.14
C ALA A 461 30.94 3.04 -16.58
N ALA A 462 32.17 3.50 -16.83
CA ALA A 462 32.79 3.44 -18.16
C ALA A 462 33.24 2.02 -18.53
N THR A 463 33.81 1.26 -17.58
CA THR A 463 34.29 -0.11 -17.85
C THR A 463 33.14 -1.10 -18.05
N LEU A 464 31.94 -0.78 -17.59
CA LEU A 464 30.73 -1.59 -17.72
C LEU A 464 29.72 -1.00 -18.73
N ALA A 465 30.15 -0.10 -19.61
CA ALA A 465 29.25 0.70 -20.46
C ALA A 465 28.30 -0.14 -21.31
N ASP A 466 28.79 -1.23 -21.90
CA ASP A 466 28.01 -2.12 -22.78
C ASP A 466 26.97 -2.96 -22.03
N GLU A 467 27.13 -3.10 -20.72
CA GLU A 467 26.25 -3.88 -19.85
C GLU A 467 25.36 -3.00 -18.95
N MET A 468 25.32 -1.69 -19.21
CA MET A 468 24.57 -0.76 -18.39
C MET A 468 23.06 -0.98 -18.50
N PRO A 469 22.33 -1.01 -17.37
CA PRO A 469 20.90 -1.23 -17.41
C PRO A 469 20.19 -0.05 -18.07
N SER A 470 19.26 -0.37 -18.96
CA SER A 470 18.35 0.54 -19.64
C SER A 470 17.50 1.35 -18.65
N LEU A 471 16.79 2.37 -19.16
CA LEU A 471 15.87 3.14 -18.32
C LEU A 471 14.73 2.27 -17.76
N LEU A 472 14.24 1.32 -18.54
CA LEU A 472 13.15 0.43 -18.13
C LEU A 472 13.61 -0.52 -17.03
N GLU A 473 14.75 -1.18 -17.21
CA GLU A 473 15.27 -2.11 -16.20
C GLU A 473 15.52 -1.38 -14.88
N ARG A 474 16.12 -0.18 -14.90
CA ARG A 474 16.34 0.60 -13.67
C ARG A 474 15.06 1.00 -12.95
N LYS A 475 13.94 1.18 -13.66
CA LYS A 475 12.65 1.57 -13.08
C LYS A 475 11.81 0.37 -12.65
N LEU A 476 11.97 -0.78 -13.30
CA LEU A 476 11.12 -1.95 -13.10
C LEU A 476 11.81 -3.05 -12.29
N LEU A 477 13.14 -3.13 -12.32
CA LEU A 477 13.91 -4.12 -11.59
C LEU A 477 14.49 -3.50 -10.30
N ILE A 478 14.13 -4.13 -9.18
CA ILE A 478 14.71 -3.86 -7.86
C ILE A 478 15.03 -5.20 -7.22
N PHE A 479 16.27 -5.34 -6.81
CA PHE A 479 16.73 -6.51 -6.08
C PHE A 479 17.04 -6.11 -4.65
N LYS A 480 16.59 -6.93 -3.71
CA LYS A 480 17.02 -6.80 -2.31
C LYS A 480 18.50 -7.18 -2.19
N LEU A 481 19.09 -6.75 -1.08
CA LEU A 481 20.41 -7.22 -0.68
C LEU A 481 20.38 -8.74 -0.43
N VAL A 482 21.38 -9.44 -0.95
CA VAL A 482 21.47 -10.91 -0.89
C VAL A 482 22.18 -11.32 0.40
N ASP A 483 21.63 -12.32 1.06
CA ASP A 483 22.12 -12.85 2.32
C ASP A 483 21.94 -14.36 2.33
N PHE A 484 23.07 -15.06 2.28
CA PHE A 484 23.15 -16.51 2.29
C PHE A 484 23.23 -17.07 3.72
N SER A 485 23.36 -16.23 4.75
CA SER A 485 23.26 -16.71 6.13
C SER A 485 21.80 -17.12 6.41
N ARG A 486 21.61 -18.40 6.80
CA ARG A 486 20.28 -18.98 7.07
C ARG A 486 20.28 -19.71 8.40
N PRO A 487 19.16 -19.67 9.15
CA PRO A 487 17.88 -19.01 8.81
C PRO A 487 17.98 -17.47 8.90
N LYS A 488 17.27 -16.74 8.01
CA LYS A 488 17.36 -15.28 7.95
C LYS A 488 16.28 -14.62 8.79
N VAL A 489 16.69 -13.85 9.81
CA VAL A 489 15.78 -13.01 10.62
C VAL A 489 15.02 -12.02 9.74
N CYS A 490 13.73 -11.85 10.04
CA CYS A 490 12.89 -10.83 9.41
C CYS A 490 13.55 -9.43 9.53
N THR A 491 13.86 -8.83 8.39
CA THR A 491 14.61 -7.57 8.27
C THR A 491 13.87 -6.68 7.28
N HIS A 492 12.88 -5.92 7.76
CA HIS A 492 12.03 -5.06 6.94
C HIS A 492 11.72 -3.72 7.59
#